data_AF-A0A7S2HJ10-F1
#
_entry.id   AF-A0A7S2HJ10-F1
#
_cell.length_a   1.000
_cell.length_b   1.000
_cell.length_c   1.000
_cell.angle_alpha   90.00
_cell.angle_beta   90.00
_cell.angle_gamma   90.00
#
_symmetry.space_group_name_H-M   'P 1'
#
loop_
_entity.id
_entity.type
_entity.pdbx_description
1 polymer ?
#
loop_
_entity_poly.entity_id
_entity_poly.type
_entity_poly.pdbx_seq_one_letter_code
_entity_poly.pdbx_strand_id
1 'polypeptide(L)'
;VHQDQSAPSVCNGGTATTCHSNQPFVAHGNLAMGFAAAAVSGSHGLVGDQNCGQCYELRFVDRRHDGWGGAHRNIVGKTMVVQVTNIGQDVTGSPSFDNLI
;
A
#
# COMPACT_ATOMS: atom_id res chain seq x y z
N VAL A 1 21.54 -7.56 6.95
CA VAL A 1 21.00 -6.46 7.78
C VAL A 1 20.26 -7.10 8.94
N HIS A 2 20.69 -6.89 10.19
CA HIS A 2 20.02 -7.45 11.37
C HIS A 2 19.05 -6.37 11.86
N GLN A 3 17.77 -6.54 11.61
CA GLN A 3 16.73 -5.60 12.02
C GLN A 3 16.14 -6.09 13.34
N ASP A 4 16.22 -5.26 14.39
CA ASP A 4 15.49 -5.51 15.64
C ASP A 4 14.02 -5.16 15.42
N GLN A 5 13.18 -6.19 15.33
CA GLN A 5 11.74 -6.05 15.10
C GLN A 5 10.99 -5.49 16.33
N SER A 6 11.66 -5.40 17.49
CA SER A 6 11.09 -4.90 18.75
C SER A 6 11.42 -3.42 18.99
N ALA A 7 12.25 -2.82 18.15
CA ALA A 7 12.61 -1.41 18.27
C ALA A 7 11.37 -0.52 18.10
N PRO A 8 11.08 0.39 19.04
CA PRO A 8 9.90 1.23 18.97
C PRO A 8 9.96 2.18 17.77
N SER A 9 8.80 2.45 17.15
CA SER A 9 8.67 3.40 16.04
C SER A 9 9.06 4.81 16.48
N VAL A 10 9.75 5.54 15.61
CA VAL A 10 10.06 6.96 15.80
C VAL A 10 8.80 7.81 16.00
N CYS A 11 7.66 7.42 15.42
CA CYS A 11 6.38 8.10 15.61
C CYS A 11 5.88 8.03 17.06
N ASN A 12 6.36 7.06 17.85
CA ASN A 12 6.04 6.89 19.27
C ASN A 12 7.26 7.17 20.18
N GLY A 13 8.24 7.95 19.69
CA GLY A 13 9.45 8.32 20.45
C GLY A 13 10.57 7.28 20.45
N GLY A 14 10.48 6.26 19.60
CA GLY A 14 11.53 5.26 19.40
C GLY A 14 12.55 5.62 18.32
N THR A 15 13.23 4.61 17.77
CA THR A 15 14.32 4.76 16.78
C THR A 15 14.05 4.05 15.46
N ALA A 16 13.03 3.20 15.38
CA ALA A 16 12.71 2.47 14.16
C ALA A 16 12.02 3.39 13.14
N THR A 17 12.52 3.37 11.89
CA THR A 17 11.99 4.14 10.77
C THR A 17 11.71 3.22 9.58
N THR A 18 10.91 3.69 8.62
CA THR A 18 10.75 3.01 7.33
C THR A 18 12.10 2.92 6.62
N CYS A 19 12.40 1.76 6.05
CA CYS A 19 13.64 1.54 5.29
C CYS A 19 13.58 2.31 3.96
N HIS A 20 14.69 2.94 3.55
CA HIS A 20 14.78 3.62 2.25
C HIS A 20 14.51 2.68 1.07
N SER A 21 14.86 1.40 1.21
CA SER A 21 14.57 0.36 0.22
C SER A 21 13.08 0.05 0.04
N ASN A 22 12.19 0.63 0.87
CA ASN A 22 10.74 0.49 0.71
C ASN A 22 10.15 1.49 -0.31
N GLN A 23 11.00 2.30 -0.95
CA GLN A 23 10.57 3.15 -2.06
C GLN A 23 10.11 2.29 -3.26
N PRO A 24 9.08 2.73 -4.00
CA PRO A 24 8.59 2.01 -5.16
C PRO A 24 9.60 2.10 -6.31
N PHE A 25 9.61 1.07 -7.17
CA PHE A 25 10.49 1.02 -8.34
C PHE A 25 9.78 0.44 -9.55
N VAL A 26 10.24 0.82 -10.74
CA VAL A 26 9.76 0.25 -12.00
C VAL A 26 10.47 -1.09 -12.21
N ALA A 27 9.70 -2.18 -12.23
CA ALA A 27 10.23 -3.51 -12.46
C ALA A 27 10.52 -3.73 -13.95
N HIS A 28 9.55 -3.43 -14.81
CA HIS A 28 9.72 -3.42 -16.26
C HIS A 28 8.53 -2.75 -16.95
N GLY A 29 8.79 -1.94 -18.00
CA GLY A 29 7.74 -1.39 -18.86
C GLY A 29 6.61 -0.68 -18.11
N ASN A 30 5.44 -1.34 -18.05
CA ASN A 30 4.23 -0.85 -17.38
C ASN A 30 3.99 -1.44 -15.98
N LEU A 31 4.92 -2.24 -15.44
CA LEU A 31 4.85 -2.82 -14.11
C LEU A 31 5.77 -2.06 -13.13
N ALA A 32 5.19 -1.58 -12.05
CA ALA A 32 5.90 -1.12 -10.86
C ALA A 32 5.74 -2.11 -9.69
N MET A 33 6.68 -2.07 -8.75
CA MET A 33 6.60 -2.80 -7.48
C MET A 33 6.84 -1.84 -6.32
N GLY A 34 6.24 -2.12 -5.17
CA GLY A 34 6.44 -1.32 -3.98
C GLY A 34 5.71 -1.87 -2.76
N PHE A 35 5.50 -0.99 -1.79
CA PHE A 35 4.86 -1.31 -0.52
C PHE A 35 3.68 -0.38 -0.27
N ALA A 36 2.69 -0.84 0.48
CA ALA A 36 1.51 -0.06 0.79
C ALA A 36 1.05 -0.27 2.24
N ALA A 37 0.32 0.72 2.75
CA ALA A 37 -0.58 0.54 3.88
C ALA A 37 -1.97 0.12 3.35
N ALA A 38 -2.51 -1.00 3.82
CA ALA A 38 -3.83 -1.44 3.43
C ALA A 38 -4.88 -0.93 4.42
N ALA A 39 -5.95 -0.33 3.91
CA ALA A 39 -7.13 -0.06 4.70
C ALA A 39 -8.03 -1.30 4.78
N VAL A 40 -8.28 -1.77 6.00
CA VAL A 40 -8.92 -3.05 6.29
C VAL A 40 -10.38 -2.94 6.74
N SER A 41 -11.00 -1.77 6.61
CA SER A 41 -12.42 -1.60 6.95
C SER A 41 -13.32 -2.22 5.87
N GLY A 42 -14.39 -2.91 6.28
CA GLY A 42 -15.50 -3.35 5.41
C GLY A 42 -15.38 -4.78 4.85
N SER A 43 -16.41 -5.23 4.11
CA SER A 43 -16.56 -6.63 3.66
C SER A 43 -15.89 -6.86 2.30
N HIS A 44 -14.55 -6.87 2.27
CA HIS A 44 -13.76 -6.85 1.03
C HIS A 44 -12.60 -7.86 1.01
N GLY A 45 -12.47 -8.68 2.05
CA GLY A 45 -11.40 -9.68 2.18
C GLY A 45 -10.07 -9.14 2.71
N LEU A 46 -9.99 -7.85 3.08
CA LEU A 46 -8.89 -7.29 3.86
C LEU A 46 -9.30 -7.33 5.35
N VAL A 47 -8.58 -8.09 6.18
CA VAL A 47 -8.89 -8.39 7.58
C VAL A 47 -7.67 -8.11 8.45
N GLY A 48 -7.51 -6.86 8.89
CA GLY A 48 -6.49 -6.47 9.87
C GLY A 48 -5.08 -6.96 9.53
N ASP A 49 -4.38 -7.46 10.54
CA ASP A 49 -3.00 -7.94 10.43
C ASP A 49 -2.83 -9.15 9.49
N GLN A 50 -3.92 -9.82 9.08
CA GLN A 50 -3.85 -10.95 8.16
C GLN A 50 -3.40 -10.53 6.76
N ASN A 51 -3.47 -9.24 6.45
CA ASN A 51 -2.96 -8.68 5.20
C ASN A 51 -1.47 -8.35 5.26
N CYS A 52 -0.87 -8.24 6.45
CA CYS A 52 0.56 -7.96 6.57
C CYS A 52 1.38 -9.04 5.84
N GLY A 53 2.27 -8.59 4.95
CA GLY A 53 3.12 -9.45 4.14
C GLY A 53 2.47 -9.98 2.86
N GLN A 54 1.16 -9.83 2.67
CA GLN A 54 0.47 -10.22 1.43
C GLN A 54 0.78 -9.25 0.29
N CYS A 55 0.74 -9.77 -0.94
CA CYS A 55 0.96 -9.00 -2.16
C CYS A 55 -0.33 -8.88 -2.99
N TYR A 56 -0.57 -7.70 -3.54
CA TYR A 56 -1.74 -7.41 -4.39
C TYR A 56 -1.30 -6.78 -5.70
N GLU A 57 -1.94 -7.21 -6.80
CA GLU A 57 -1.79 -6.57 -8.10
C GLU A 57 -2.86 -5.49 -8.27
N LEU A 58 -2.43 -4.24 -8.38
CA LEU A 58 -3.28 -3.09 -8.64
C LEU A 58 -3.24 -2.76 -10.13
N ARG A 59 -4.40 -2.72 -10.76
CA ARG A 59 -4.56 -2.29 -12.16
C ARG A 59 -5.23 -0.93 -12.19
N PHE A 60 -4.51 0.07 -12.70
CA PHE A 60 -5.02 1.43 -12.78
C PHE A 60 -6.00 1.56 -13.94
N VAL A 61 -7.26 1.87 -13.63
CA VAL A 61 -8.34 2.01 -14.60
C VAL A 61 -8.89 3.43 -14.60
N ASP A 62 -9.39 3.89 -15.75
CA ASP A 62 -10.08 5.19 -15.88
C ASP A 62 -11.57 5.11 -15.45
N ARG A 63 -11.92 4.11 -14.63
CA ARG A 63 -13.30 3.89 -14.20
C ARG A 63 -13.58 4.69 -12.93
N ARG A 64 -14.60 5.53 -12.98
CA ARG A 64 -15.15 6.26 -11.83
C ARG A 64 -16.26 5.45 -11.16
N HIS A 65 -16.41 5.59 -9.84
CA HIS A 65 -17.47 4.98 -9.04
C HIS A 65 -18.05 6.05 -8.11
N ASP A 66 -19.34 6.34 -8.25
CA ASP A 66 -20.13 7.22 -7.36
C ASP A 66 -19.46 8.56 -7.01
N GLY A 67 -18.88 9.23 -8.02
CA GLY A 67 -18.24 10.54 -7.87
C GLY A 67 -16.75 10.50 -7.48
N TRP A 68 -16.21 9.32 -7.17
CA TRP A 68 -14.81 9.10 -6.77
C TRP A 68 -14.10 8.13 -7.73
N GLY A 69 -12.77 8.11 -7.70
CA GLY A 69 -11.96 7.22 -8.54
C GLY A 69 -11.65 7.75 -9.95
N GLY A 70 -11.17 6.84 -10.80
CA GLY A 70 -10.46 7.15 -12.04
C GLY A 70 -8.98 7.43 -11.78
N ALA A 71 -8.10 6.60 -12.32
CA ALA A 71 -6.67 6.80 -12.20
C ALA A 71 -6.21 7.99 -13.08
N HIS A 72 -5.12 8.65 -12.69
CA HIS A 72 -4.55 9.71 -13.51
C HIS A 72 -4.20 9.18 -14.92
N ARG A 73 -4.47 9.97 -15.96
CA ARG A 73 -4.34 9.53 -17.37
C ARG A 73 -2.99 8.90 -17.72
N ASN A 74 -1.91 9.36 -17.10
CA ASN A 74 -0.56 8.86 -17.36
C ASN A 74 -0.28 7.46 -16.77
N ILE A 75 -1.14 6.97 -15.87
CA ILE A 75 -0.98 5.65 -15.22
C ILE A 75 -2.09 4.68 -15.57
N VAL A 76 -3.16 5.11 -16.25
CA VAL A 76 -4.20 4.20 -16.77
C VAL A 76 -3.57 3.11 -17.63
N GLY A 77 -3.93 1.86 -17.36
CA GLY A 77 -3.40 0.69 -18.05
C GLY A 77 -2.04 0.19 -17.53
N LYS A 78 -1.41 0.90 -16.58
CA LYS A 78 -0.25 0.40 -15.84
C LYS A 78 -0.68 -0.51 -14.68
N THR A 79 0.27 -1.29 -14.20
CA THR A 79 0.09 -2.22 -13.09
C THR A 79 1.12 -1.92 -12.01
N MET A 80 0.71 -2.06 -10.76
CA MET A 80 1.62 -2.02 -9.61
C MET A 80 1.36 -3.21 -8.70
N VAL A 81 2.41 -3.97 -8.38
CA VAL A 81 2.34 -4.99 -7.33
C VAL A 81 2.80 -4.37 -6.02
N VAL A 82 1.96 -4.44 -5.00
CA VAL A 82 2.27 -3.88 -3.68
C VAL A 82 2.29 -4.97 -2.62
N GLN A 83 3.28 -4.95 -1.74
CA GLN A 83 3.25 -5.71 -0.49
C GLN A 83 2.71 -4.85 0.63
N VAL A 84 1.78 -5.39 1.43
CA VAL A 84 1.23 -4.67 2.59
C VAL A 84 2.22 -4.74 3.75
N THR A 85 2.72 -3.59 4.19
CA THR A 85 3.67 -3.47 5.33
C THR A 85 3.10 -2.69 6.49
N ASN A 86 1.92 -2.10 6.34
CA ASN A 86 1.22 -1.39 7.39
C ASN A 86 -0.29 -1.55 7.20
N ILE A 87 -1.04 -1.41 8.28
CA ILE A 87 -2.51 -1.41 8.26
C ILE A 87 -2.98 0.02 8.57
N GLY A 88 -3.68 0.62 7.63
CA GLY A 88 -4.36 1.90 7.85
C GLY A 88 -5.58 1.67 8.73
N GLN A 89 -5.58 2.24 9.94
CA GLN A 89 -6.70 2.16 10.89
C GLN A 89 -7.82 3.17 10.60
N ASP A 90 -7.66 4.03 9.60
CA ASP A 90 -8.61 5.11 9.32
C ASP A 90 -9.01 5.18 7.85
N VAL A 91 -10.05 4.45 7.51
CA VAL A 91 -11.04 4.87 6.51
C VAL A 91 -12.35 4.22 6.93
N THR A 92 -13.26 4.96 7.55
CA THR A 92 -14.63 4.45 7.70
C THR A 92 -15.30 4.51 6.32
N GLY A 93 -15.36 3.37 5.61
CA GLY A 93 -16.34 3.17 4.54
C GLY A 93 -15.83 2.89 3.11
N SER A 94 -14.53 2.76 2.85
CA SER A 94 -14.04 2.32 1.52
C SER A 94 -12.64 1.70 1.57
N PRO A 95 -12.38 0.60 0.84
CA PRO A 95 -11.05 0.00 0.78
C PRO A 95 -10.09 0.90 -0.01
N SER A 96 -8.89 1.12 0.54
CA SER A 96 -7.81 1.88 -0.08
C SER A 96 -6.46 1.21 0.16
N PHE A 97 -5.51 1.49 -0.74
CA PHE A 97 -4.09 1.23 -0.53
C PHE A 97 -3.38 2.58 -0.56
N ASP A 98 -2.73 2.93 0.54
CA ASP A 98 -1.79 4.05 0.58
C ASP A 98 -0.41 3.55 0.21
N ASN A 99 -0.04 3.73 -1.05
CA ASN A 99 1.27 3.36 -1.55
C ASN A 99 2.34 4.22 -0.85
N LEU A 100 3.39 3.60 -0.35
CA LEU A 100 4.59 4.31 0.05
C LEU A 100 5.23 4.90 -1.22
N ILE A 101 5.42 6.22 -1.24
CA ILE A 101 6.07 6.98 -2.32
C ILE A 101 7.44 7.43 -1.83
#